data_AF-A0A938LHK0-F1
#
_entry.id   AF-A0A938LHK0-F1
#
_cell.length_a   1.000
_cell.length_b   1.000
_cell.length_c   1.000
_cell.angle_alpha   90.00
_cell.angle_beta   90.00
_cell.angle_gamma   90.00
#
_symmetry.space_group_name_H-M   'P 1'
#
loop_
_entity.id
_entity.type
_entity.pdbx_description
1 polymer ?
#
loop_
_entity_poly.entity_id
_entity_poly.type
_entity_poly.pdbx_seq_one_letter_code
_entity_poly.pdbx_strand_id
1 'polypeptide(L)' 'MPSATERAREVLENHGGTLRTGGALAAGIHLRTLYAMRDGGRIEQLARGLFRLAGLPPLGEPDLATVARRVPHAWRI' A
#
# COMPACT_ATOMS: atom_id res chain seq x y z
N MET A 1 -3.86 -18.61 -12.06
CA MET A 1 -3.73 -17.14 -12.24
C MET A 1 -3.91 -16.49 -10.88
N PRO A 2 -2.93 -15.71 -10.38
CA PRO A 2 -3.07 -15.02 -9.10
C PRO A 2 -4.24 -14.04 -9.17
N SER A 3 -5.06 -14.01 -8.11
CA SER A 3 -6.18 -13.07 -8.00
C SER A 3 -5.68 -11.63 -7.92
N ALA A 4 -6.54 -10.66 -8.23
CA ALA A 4 -6.16 -9.24 -8.15
C ALA A 4 -5.65 -8.86 -6.75
N THR A 5 -6.19 -9.46 -5.69
CA THR A 5 -5.75 -9.25 -4.30
C THR A 5 -4.39 -9.87 -4.00
N GLU A 6 -4.04 -10.99 -4.64
CA GLU A 6 -2.72 -11.63 -4.47
C GLU A 6 -1.64 -10.79 -5.14
N ARG A 7 -1.87 -10.34 -6.38
CA ARG A 7 -0.95 -9.41 -7.06
C ARG A 7 -0.76 -8.11 -6.29
N ALA A 8 -1.85 -7.57 -5.73
CA ALA A 8 -1.77 -6.36 -4.92
C ALA A 8 -0.96 -6.59 -3.65
N ARG A 9 -1.06 -7.77 -3.00
CA ARG A 9 -0.23 -8.14 -1.86
C ARG A 9 1.26 -8.16 -2.24
N GLU A 10 1.63 -8.85 -3.31
CA GLU A 10 3.01 -8.93 -3.80
C GLU A 10 3.60 -7.55 -4.10
N VAL A 11 2.84 -6.67 -4.74
CA VAL A 11 3.27 -5.29 -5.00
C VAL A 11 3.49 -4.53 -3.70
N LEU A 12 2.59 -4.64 -2.72
CA LEU A 12 2.78 -4.01 -1.41
C LEU A 12 4.03 -4.55 -0.72
N GLU A 13 4.27 -5.86 -0.74
CA GLU A 13 5.48 -6.50 -0.17
C GLU A 13 6.75 -5.96 -0.84
N ASN A 14 6.77 -5.89 -2.17
CA ASN A 14 7.88 -5.34 -2.94
C ASN A 14 8.16 -3.85 -2.63
N HIS A 15 7.16 -3.11 -2.13
CA HIS A 15 7.28 -1.72 -1.71
C HIS A 15 7.55 -1.55 -0.20
N GLY A 16 7.97 -2.62 0.50
CA GLY A 16 8.25 -2.57 1.94
C GLY A 16 6.99 -2.63 2.79
N GLY A 17 5.92 -3.23 2.26
CA GLY A 17 4.67 -3.47 2.98
C GLY A 17 3.72 -2.28 3.03
N THR A 18 4.08 -1.13 2.44
CA THR A 18 3.28 0.09 2.46
C THR A 18 3.25 0.74 1.08
N LEU A 19 2.08 1.22 0.63
CA LEU A 19 1.92 1.81 -0.69
C LEU A 19 0.87 2.92 -0.71
N ARG A 20 1.13 3.99 -1.48
CA ARG A 20 0.14 5.04 -1.76
C ARG A 20 -0.80 4.63 -2.89
N THR A 21 -2.01 5.18 -2.94
CA THR A 21 -2.96 4.95 -4.04
C THR A 21 -2.37 5.22 -5.42
N GLY A 22 -1.57 6.29 -5.57
CA GLY A 22 -0.91 6.60 -6.84
C GLY A 22 0.08 5.51 -7.27
N GLY A 23 0.90 5.00 -6.34
CA GLY A 23 1.82 3.89 -6.61
C GLY A 23 1.08 2.58 -6.89
N ALA A 24 -0.02 2.34 -6.19
CA ALA A 24 -0.88 1.18 -6.44
C ALA A 24 -1.48 1.22 -7.85
N LEU A 25 -2.02 2.36 -8.27
CA LEU A 25 -2.56 2.55 -9.61
C LEU A 25 -1.48 2.41 -10.70
N ALA A 26 -0.30 3.00 -10.47
CA ALA A 26 0.85 2.87 -11.39
C ALA A 26 1.32 1.41 -11.52
N ALA A 27 1.21 0.62 -10.46
CA ALA A 27 1.48 -0.81 -10.44
C ALA A 27 0.31 -1.67 -10.96
N GLY A 28 -0.76 -1.07 -11.50
CA GLY A 28 -1.92 -1.77 -12.06
C GLY A 28 -2.93 -2.28 -11.02
N ILE A 29 -2.86 -1.81 -9.77
CA ILE A 29 -3.82 -2.14 -8.71
C ILE A 29 -4.98 -1.13 -8.74
N HIS A 30 -6.18 -1.62 -8.99
CA HIS A 30 -7.39 -0.81 -8.92
C HIS A 30 -7.78 -0.48 -7.46
N LEU A 31 -8.36 0.71 -7.22
CA LEU A 31 -8.89 1.09 -5.90
C LEU A 31 -9.88 0.08 -5.34
N ARG A 32 -10.72 -0.51 -6.20
CA ARG A 32 -11.67 -1.55 -5.77
C ARG A 32 -10.98 -2.74 -5.13
N THR A 33 -9.81 -3.13 -5.63
CA THR A 33 -8.99 -4.20 -5.06
C THR A 33 -8.46 -3.79 -3.69
N LEU A 34 -7.97 -2.55 -3.54
CA LEU A 34 -7.51 -2.03 -2.25
C LEU A 34 -8.64 -1.99 -1.23
N TYR A 35 -9.83 -1.52 -1.60
CA TYR A 35 -10.98 -1.52 -0.71
C TYR A 35 -11.43 -2.93 -0.35
N ALA A 36 -11.48 -3.86 -1.31
CA ALA A 36 -11.79 -5.26 -1.03
C ALA A 36 -10.77 -5.91 -0.08
N MET A 37 -9.47 -5.61 -0.24
CA MET A 37 -8.42 -6.08 0.66
C MET A 37 -8.54 -5.44 2.05
N ARG A 38 -8.91 -4.17 2.14
CA ARG A 38 -9.10 -3.45 3.39
C ARG A 38 -10.28 -4.01 4.16
N ASP A 39 -11.41 -4.15 3.48
CA ASP A 39 -12.65 -4.64 4.08
C ASP A 39 -12.51 -6.12 4.46
N GLY A 40 -11.66 -6.87 3.76
CA GLY A 40 -11.25 -8.23 4.11
C GLY A 40 -10.09 -8.34 5.13
N GLY A 41 -9.64 -7.22 5.70
CA GLY A 41 -8.58 -7.20 6.74
C GLY A 41 -7.18 -7.61 6.26
N ARG A 42 -6.92 -7.64 4.94
CA ARG A 42 -5.61 -7.98 4.35
C ARG A 42 -4.68 -6.76 4.33
N ILE A 43 -5.24 -5.56 4.29
CA ILE A 43 -4.52 -4.29 4.39
C ILE A 43 -5.20 -3.34 5.36
N GLU A 44 -4.43 -2.42 5.90
CA GLU A 44 -4.88 -1.35 6.78
C GLU A 44 -4.66 0.00 6.09
N GLN A 45 -5.58 0.94 6.30
CA GLN A 45 -5.41 2.31 5.83
C GLN A 45 -4.76 3.14 6.93
N LEU A 46 -3.48 3.48 6.77
CA LEU A 46 -2.74 4.30 7.73
C LEU A 46 -3.08 5.79 7.61
N ALA A 47 -3.34 6.26 6.38
CA ALA A 47 -3.74 7.63 6.09
C ALA A 47 -4.55 7.69 4.78
N ARG A 48 -5.11 8.86 4.43
CA ARG A 48 -5.81 9.03 3.15
C ARG A 48 -4.89 8.65 1.98
N GLY A 49 -5.32 7.63 1.24
CA GLY A 49 -4.57 7.05 0.14
C GLY A 49 -3.22 6.41 0.50
N LEU A 50 -3.00 6.01 1.76
CA LEU A 50 -1.84 5.26 2.24
C LEU A 50 -2.32 3.94 2.84
N PHE A 51 -1.84 2.83 2.30
CA PHE A 51 -2.22 1.48 2.69
C PHE A 51 -1.00 0.67 3.13
N ARG A 52 -1.19 -0.22 4.10
CA ARG A 52 -0.17 -1.12 4.64
C ARG A 52 -0.69 -2.54 4.72
N LEU A 53 0.14 -3.56 4.58
CA LEU A 53 -0.26 -4.95 4.81
C LEU A 53 -0.60 -5.19 6.28
N ALA A 54 -1.73 -5.84 6.52
CA ALA A 54 -2.13 -6.27 7.85
C ALA A 54 -1.17 -7.38 8.33
N GLY A 55 -0.79 -7.34 9.61
CA GLY A 55 0.09 -8.35 10.22
C GLY A 55 1.59 -8.07 10.08
N LEU A 56 2.00 -6.96 9.46
CA LEU A 56 3.38 -6.50 9.58
C LEU A 56 3.64 -6.00 11.02
N PRO A 57 4.82 -6.29 11.60
CA PRO A 57 5.17 -5.81 12.94
C PRO A 57 4.99 -4.30 13.00
N PRO A 58 4.34 -3.74 14.04
CA PRO A 58 4.08 -2.31 14.15
C PRO A 58 5.37 -1.56 13.85
N LEU A 59 5.27 -0.51 13.03
CA LEU A 59 6.41 0.31 12.65
C LEU A 59 7.06 0.81 13.95
N GLY A 60 8.15 0.17 14.37
CA GLY A 60 9.01 0.74 15.39
C GLY A 60 9.59 2.04 14.83
N GLU A 61 9.59 3.11 15.63
CA GLU A 61 10.31 4.37 15.36
C GLU A 61 11.63 4.06 14.62
N PRO A 62 11.94 4.60 13.41
CA PRO A 62 11.43 5.79 12.74
C PRO A 62 11.10 5.57 11.23
N ASP A 63 10.19 4.66 10.86
CA ASP A 63 9.94 4.36 9.43
C ASP A 63 8.86 5.22 8.76
N LEU A 64 8.06 5.98 9.52
CA LEU A 64 7.07 6.90 8.94
C LEU A 64 7.74 8.01 8.10
N ALA A 65 8.93 8.47 8.52
CA ALA A 65 9.70 9.47 7.79
C ALA A 65 10.47 8.86 6.60
N THR A 66 10.90 7.60 6.69
CA THR A 66 11.65 6.92 5.61
C THR A 66 10.72 6.50 4.48
N VAL A 67 9.54 5.94 4.78
CA VAL A 67 8.53 5.61 3.77
C VAL A 67 7.99 6.87 3.10
N ALA A 68 7.78 7.96 3.86
CA ALA A 68 7.38 9.25 3.28
C ALA A 68 8.44 9.85 2.34
N ARG A 69 9.73 9.58 2.58
CA ARG A 69 10.86 10.06 1.75
C ARG A 69 11.12 9.22 0.50
N ARG A 70 10.67 7.96 0.45
CA ARG A 70 10.93 7.03 -0.67
C ARG A 70 9.84 7.03 -1.74
N VAL A 71 8.74 7.76 -1.53
CA VAL A 71 7.73 7.99 -2.58
C VAL A 71 8.16 9.23 -3.37
N PRO A 72 8.51 9.09 -4.67
CA PRO A 72 8.78 10.26 -5.50
C PRO A 72 7.52 11.10 -5.58
N HIS A 73 7.69 12.39 -5.31
CA HIS A 73 6.83 13.52 -5.60
C HIS A 73 5.33 13.23 -5.82
N ALA A 74 4.56 13.63 -4.82
CA ALA A 74 3.14 13.86 -4.89
C ALA A 74 2.74 14.59 -6.19
N TRP A 75 1.68 14.08 -6.83
CA TRP A 75 0.75 14.79 -7.71
C TRP A 75 0.93 16.32 -7.70
N ARG A 76 1.56 16.84 -8.74
CA ARG A 76 1.29 18.20 -9.17
C ARG A 76 0.32 18.09 -10.33
N ILE A 77 -0.81 18.77 -10.14
CA ILE A 77 -1.82 19.13 -11.14
C ILE A 77 -1.24 19.42 -12.52
#